data_AF-A0A2T9XT27-F1
#
_entry.id   AF-A0A2T9XT27-F1
#
_cell.length_a   1.000
_cell.length_b   1.000
_cell.length_c   1.000
_cell.angle_alpha   90.00
_cell.angle_beta   90.00
_cell.angle_gamma   90.00
#
_symmetry.space_group_name_H-M   'P 1'
#
loop_
_entity.id
_entity.type
_entity.pdbx_description
1 polymer ?
#
loop_
_entity_poly.entity_id
_entity_poly.type
_entity_poly.pdbx_seq_one_letter_code
_entity_poly.pdbx_strand_id
1 'polypeptide(L)' 'MSRFQFVADHQSTFEVKRLCQVVQVARSSFYKWLSAAPARAARQTADAALAARIAVASREVV' A
#
# COMPACT_ATOMS: atom_id res chain seq x y z
N MET A 1 2.96 9.12 -0.92
CA MET A 1 1.64 8.59 -1.32
C MET A 1 1.76 7.86 -2.66
N SER A 2 1.04 6.74 -2.85
CA SER A 2 1.06 6.00 -4.13
C SER A 2 -0.05 6.46 -5.08
N ARG A 3 0.10 6.25 -6.39
CA ARG A 3 -0.92 6.56 -7.39
C ARG A 3 -2.27 5.87 -7.11
N PHE A 4 -2.23 4.65 -6.57
CA PHE A 4 -3.43 3.92 -6.20
C PHE A 4 -4.10 4.46 -4.93
N GLN A 5 -3.30 4.96 -3.97
CA GLN A 5 -3.83 5.66 -2.79
C GLN A 5 -4.61 6.90 -3.22
N PHE A 6 -4.05 7.71 -4.13
CA PHE A 6 -4.76 8.87 -4.69
C PHE A 6 -6.11 8.50 -5.29
N VAL A 7 -6.19 7.43 -6.09
CA VAL A 7 -7.46 6.96 -6.67
C VAL A 7 -8.44 6.55 -5.57
N ALA A 8 -8.00 5.81 -4.55
CA ALA A 8 -8.85 5.37 -3.44
C ALA A 8 -9.38 6.55 -2.62
N ASP A 9 -8.56 7.56 -2.36
CA ASP A 9 -8.93 8.73 -1.56
C ASP A 9 -9.99 9.61 -2.25
N HIS A 10 -10.08 9.56 -3.59
CA HIS A 10 -10.94 10.45 -4.39
C HIS A 10 -12.11 9.73 -5.09
N GLN A 11 -12.22 8.40 -4.98
CA GLN A 11 -13.22 7.61 -5.70
C GLN A 11 -14.68 7.88 -5.30
N SER A 12 -14.91 8.53 -4.14
CA SER A 12 -16.25 8.92 -3.68
C SER A 12 -16.76 10.18 -4.37
N THR A 13 -15.86 10.99 -4.93
CA THR A 13 -16.18 12.27 -5.60
C THR A 13 -16.08 12.17 -7.11
N PHE A 14 -15.17 11.34 -7.64
CA PHE A 14 -14.93 11.21 -9.08
C PHE A 14 -14.93 9.75 -9.54
N GLU A 15 -15.30 9.54 -10.80
CA GLU A 15 -15.26 8.20 -11.40
C GLU A 15 -13.85 7.61 -11.39
N VAL A 16 -13.73 6.38 -10.88
CA VAL A 16 -12.47 5.62 -10.83
C VAL A 16 -11.77 5.54 -12.19
N LYS A 17 -12.54 5.41 -13.28
CA LYS A 17 -11.98 5.37 -14.65
C LYS A 17 -11.22 6.65 -14.97
N ARG A 18 -11.80 7.82 -14.68
CA ARG A 18 -11.19 9.13 -14.90
C ARG A 18 -9.95 9.30 -14.03
N LEU A 19 -10.04 8.95 -12.75
CA LEU A 19 -8.91 9.03 -11.83
C LEU A 19 -7.73 8.16 -12.30
N CYS A 20 -8.00 6.93 -12.73
CA CYS A 20 -6.98 6.01 -13.25
C CYS A 20 -6.28 6.56 -14.49
N GLN A 21 -7.01 7.20 -15.40
CA GLN A 21 -6.45 7.86 -16.59
C GLN A 21 -5.56 9.04 -16.20
N VAL A 22 -6.01 9.90 -15.28
CA VAL A 22 -5.23 11.07 -14.83
C VAL A 22 -3.88 10.66 -14.25
N VAL A 23 -3.84 9.62 -13.41
CA VAL A 23 -2.58 9.14 -12.79
C VAL A 23 -1.89 8.02 -13.57
N GLN A 24 -2.32 7.76 -14.81
CA GLN A 24 -1.68 6.82 -15.73
C GLN A 24 -1.51 5.40 -15.15
N VAL A 25 -2.57 4.87 -14.50
CA VAL A 25 -2.63 3.48 -14.03
C VAL A 25 -3.74 2.71 -14.74
N ALA A 26 -3.53 1.41 -14.94
CA ALA A 26 -4.60 0.53 -15.41
C ALA A 26 -5.67 0.35 -14.33
N ARG A 27 -6.95 0.46 -14.72
CA ARG A 27 -8.09 0.24 -13.81
C ARG A 27 -8.07 -1.16 -13.17
N SER A 28 -7.66 -2.18 -13.92
CA SER A 28 -7.50 -3.54 -13.40
C SER A 28 -6.42 -3.63 -12.32
N SER A 29 -5.30 -2.92 -12.49
CA SER A 29 -4.25 -2.83 -11.47
C SER A 29 -4.73 -2.10 -10.21
N PHE A 30 -5.58 -1.07 -10.35
CA PHE A 30 -6.19 -0.42 -9.20
C PHE A 30 -7.03 -1.41 -8.37
N TYR A 31 -7.92 -2.17 -8.99
CA TYR A 31 -8.73 -3.14 -8.25
C TYR A 31 -7.90 -4.29 -7.66
N LYS A 32 -6.84 -4.74 -8.35
CA LYS A 32 -5.86 -5.70 -7.77
C LYS A 32 -5.15 -5.12 -6.54
N TRP A 33 -4.76 -3.85 -6.61
CA TRP A 33 -4.15 -3.16 -5.49
C TRP A 33 -5.13 -3.01 -4.32
N LEU A 34 -6.40 -2.68 -4.62
CA LEU A 34 -7.46 -2.55 -3.64
C LEU A 34 -7.74 -3.88 -2.94
N SER A 35 -7.92 -4.97 -3.69
CA SER A 35 -8.14 -6.31 -3.13
C SER A 35 -6.96 -6.82 -2.31
N ALA A 36 -5.74 -6.37 -2.63
CA ALA A 36 -4.54 -6.72 -1.88
C ALA A 36 -4.35 -5.91 -0.59
N ALA A 37 -5.27 -5.00 -0.21
CA ALA A 37 -5.13 -4.21 1.01
C ALA A 37 -4.97 -5.06 2.30
N PRO A 38 -5.75 -6.14 2.53
CA PRO A 38 -5.57 -6.97 3.71
C PRO A 38 -4.20 -7.65 3.76
N ALA A 39 -3.74 -8.18 2.62
CA ALA A 39 -2.41 -8.81 2.52
C ALA A 39 -1.28 -7.80 2.78
N ARG A 40 -1.43 -6.56 2.31
CA ARG A 40 -0.46 -5.48 2.60
C ARG A 40 -0.44 -5.11 4.09
N ALA A 41 -1.60 -5.05 4.75
CA ALA A 41 -1.68 -4.79 6.18
C ALA A 41 -1.02 -5.91 6.99
N ALA A 42 -1.31 -7.17 6.67
CA ALA A 42 -0.68 -8.33 7.31
C ALA A 42 0.85 -8.31 7.15
N ARG A 43 1.32 -7.98 5.94
CA ARG A 43 2.75 -7.82 5.66
C ARG A 43 3.37 -6.68 6.48
N GLN A 44 2.71 -5.52 6.59
CA GLN A 44 3.21 -4.41 7.41
C GLN A 44 3.39 -4.81 8.88
N THR A 45 2.43 -5.55 9.45
CA THR A 45 2.54 -6.06 10.82
C THR A 45 3.71 -7.05 10.95
N ALA A 46 3.86 -7.98 10.02
CA ALA A 46 4.96 -8.94 10.02
C ALA A 46 6.33 -8.24 9.87
N ASP A 47 6.41 -7.26 8.98
CA ASP A 47 7.62 -6.46 8.74
C ASP A 47 7.98 -5.63 9.99
N ALA A 48 6.99 -5.07 10.69
CA ALA A 48 7.22 -4.35 11.95
C ALA A 48 7.74 -5.28 13.06
N ALA A 49 7.17 -6.48 13.19
CA ALA A 49 7.65 -7.48 14.15
C ALA A 49 9.08 -7.93 13.82
N LEU A 50 9.39 -8.12 12.53
CA LEU A 50 10.73 -8.46 12.08
C LEU A 50 11.72 -7.31 12.35
N ALA A 51 11.34 -6.07 12.04
CA ALA A 51 12.17 -4.89 12.28
C ALA A 51 12.50 -4.73 13.78
N ALA A 52 11.53 -4.98 14.66
CA ALA A 52 11.75 -4.94 16.11
C ALA A 52 12.80 -5.97 16.56
N ARG A 53 12.75 -7.20 16.01
CA ARG A 53 13.74 -8.25 16.30
C ARG A 53 15.14 -7.87 15.80
N ILE A 54 15.23 -7.32 14.59
CA ILE A 54 16.49 -6.84 14.02
C ILE A 54 17.09 -5.74 14.89
N ALA A 55 16.27 -4.80 15.37
CA ALA A 55 16.72 -3.69 16.21
C ALA A 55 17.25 -4.14 17.59
N VAL A 56 16.76 -5.25 18.13
CA VAL A 56 17.31 -5.85 19.35
C VAL A 56 18.66 -6.50 19.05
N ALA A 57 18.72 -7.35 18.03
CA ALA A 57 19.96 -8.05 17.67
C ALA A 57 21.09 -7.09 17.27
N SER A 58 20.76 -5.98 16.59
CA SER A 58 21.77 -4.99 16.19
C SER A 58 22.32 -4.16 17.35
N ARG A 59 21.68 -4.17 18.53
CA ARG A 59 22.18 -3.51 19.74
C ARG A 59 23.18 -4.36 20.52
N GLU A 60 23.20 -5.68 20.31
CA GLU A 60 24.10 -6.61 21.03
C GLU A 60 25.48 -6.73 20.36
N VAL A 61 25.64 -6.19 19.15
CA VAL A 61 26.86 -6.29 18.33
C VAL A 61 27.71 -5.00 18.39
N VAL A 62 27.29 -4.02 19.20
CA VAL A 62 28.05 -2.79 19.52
C VAL A 62 28.51 -2.85 20.96
#